data_AF-A0A6A5EQY7-F1
#
_entry.id   AF-A0A6A5EQY7-F1
#
_cell.length_a   1.000
_cell.length_b   1.000
_cell.length_c   1.000
_cell.angle_alpha   90.00
_cell.angle_beta   90.00
_cell.angle_gamma   90.00
#
_symmetry.space_group_name_H-M   'P 1'
#
loop_
_entity.id
_entity.type
_entity.pdbx_description
1 polymer ?
#
loop_
_entity_poly.entity_id
_entity_poly.type
_entity_poly.pdbx_seq_one_letter_code
_entity_poly.pdbx_strand_id
1 'polypeptide(L)'
;MPAKDTVRRNKTAIQATLCGDHRLMLNKVHEKNLITTREYNNLKSINKEDVEGHVVELVDKIMNKGEDTCKAFLDLLQTDEDIKTTYPELKNIQLNETCLLNTPSPVQECASVDSDVLPQESKRMRKEDKPYELNSQPTGLCVIINNENFPAEARNGTSKDAQSLAVVFSWLRFRVLMCKDQTKDQMDRVLKCFASQSNLAQLQEFNVTEWSGSTFADLQEAPKHGDAFICCILSHGRNGEVLGIDQKPLSIKQITRTFKATNQSTLTGKPKVFLIQACQGGQKQHGVLEEGLQTDDDPHSPFIPEEADVLVAIATVENHQSFRHKIDGSWFIQSVCQQLKEGCPRSEDITTILHRVNNEVAQKEGCRLKPGAVKQMSEFRSTLRKSLVLSPHHK
;
A
#
# COMPACT_ATOMS: atom_id res chain seq x y z
N MET A 1 23.34 -17.31 17.59
CA MET A 1 22.56 -16.86 16.43
C MET A 1 22.87 -17.75 15.24
N PRO A 2 21.91 -18.07 14.37
CA PRO A 2 22.17 -18.81 13.14
C PRO A 2 23.21 -18.11 12.29
N ALA A 3 24.20 -18.84 11.75
CA ALA A 3 25.27 -18.26 10.93
C ALA A 3 24.69 -17.50 9.71
N LYS A 4 23.59 -18.03 9.16
CA LYS A 4 22.83 -17.41 8.07
C LYS A 4 22.24 -16.04 8.44
N ASP A 5 21.78 -15.85 9.67
CA ASP A 5 21.24 -14.56 10.12
C ASP A 5 22.34 -13.52 10.35
N THR A 6 23.52 -13.97 10.78
CA THR A 6 24.70 -13.09 10.92
C THR A 6 25.21 -12.62 9.56
N VAL A 7 25.27 -13.51 8.55
CA VAL A 7 25.58 -13.12 7.17
C VAL A 7 24.50 -12.19 6.61
N ARG A 8 23.22 -12.45 6.89
CA ARG A 8 22.10 -11.62 6.40
C ARG A 8 22.10 -10.21 6.98
N ARG A 9 22.36 -10.05 8.29
CA ARG A 9 22.44 -8.71 8.92
C ARG A 9 23.62 -7.89 8.41
N ASN A 10 24.74 -8.55 8.14
CA ASN A 10 25.96 -7.90 7.66
C ASN A 10 26.10 -7.92 6.14
N LYS A 11 25.06 -8.36 5.40
CA LYS A 11 25.13 -8.64 3.95
C LYS A 11 25.68 -7.45 3.15
N THR A 12 25.16 -6.25 3.38
CA THR A 12 25.57 -5.03 2.68
C THR A 12 27.02 -4.65 3.00
N ALA A 13 27.45 -4.82 4.25
CA ALA A 13 28.81 -4.54 4.67
C ALA A 13 29.80 -5.55 4.07
N ILE A 14 29.46 -6.85 4.13
CA ILE A 14 30.26 -7.93 3.52
C ILE A 14 30.37 -7.70 2.01
N GLN A 15 29.27 -7.38 1.31
CA GLN A 15 29.29 -7.12 -0.12
C GLN A 15 30.18 -5.92 -0.46
N ALA A 16 30.05 -4.80 0.25
CA ALA A 16 30.88 -3.62 0.02
C ALA A 16 32.37 -3.88 0.26
N THR A 17 32.73 -4.63 1.32
CA THR A 17 34.13 -4.95 1.63
C THR A 17 34.74 -5.91 0.61
N LEU A 18 33.99 -6.92 0.17
CA LEU A 18 34.48 -7.95 -0.76
C LEU A 18 34.57 -7.47 -2.23
N CYS A 19 34.02 -6.29 -2.56
CA CYS A 19 34.20 -5.66 -3.87
C CYS A 19 35.65 -5.24 -4.17
N GLY A 20 36.53 -5.15 -3.15
CA GLY A 20 37.93 -4.77 -3.32
C GLY A 20 38.76 -5.75 -4.18
N ASP A 21 38.61 -7.05 -3.97
CA ASP A 21 39.24 -8.11 -4.78
C ASP A 21 38.34 -9.36 -4.86
N HIS A 22 37.27 -9.26 -5.64
CA HIS A 22 36.30 -10.33 -5.88
C HIS A 22 36.94 -11.64 -6.39
N ARG A 23 38.11 -11.57 -7.05
CA ARG A 23 38.81 -12.75 -7.59
C ARG A 23 39.48 -13.56 -6.49
N LEU A 24 40.11 -12.89 -5.53
CA LEU A 24 40.70 -13.56 -4.36
C LEU A 24 39.62 -14.30 -3.58
N MET A 25 38.47 -13.67 -3.34
CA MET A 25 37.36 -14.30 -2.64
C MET A 25 36.76 -15.47 -3.40
N LEU A 26 36.53 -15.34 -4.71
CA LEU A 26 35.99 -16.41 -5.53
C LEU A 26 36.92 -17.64 -5.53
N ASN A 27 38.24 -17.44 -5.54
CA ASN A 27 39.22 -18.51 -5.46
C ASN A 27 39.22 -19.19 -4.08
N LYS A 28 39.23 -18.42 -2.99
CA LYS A 28 39.24 -18.97 -1.61
C LYS A 28 37.96 -19.73 -1.25
N VAL A 29 36.80 -19.24 -1.71
CA VAL A 29 35.50 -19.91 -1.52
C VAL A 29 35.42 -21.23 -2.30
N HIS A 30 36.05 -21.31 -3.48
CA HIS A 30 36.18 -22.56 -4.23
C HIS A 30 37.17 -23.54 -3.58
N GLU A 31 38.32 -23.06 -3.10
CA GLU A 31 39.34 -23.87 -2.41
C GLU A 31 38.77 -24.55 -1.14
N LYS A 32 37.87 -23.88 -0.43
CA LYS A 32 37.17 -24.43 0.75
C LYS A 32 35.92 -25.25 0.41
N ASN A 33 35.67 -25.55 -0.87
CA ASN A 33 34.50 -26.31 -1.36
C ASN A 33 33.14 -25.70 -0.95
N LEU A 34 33.06 -24.39 -0.71
CA LEU A 34 31.80 -23.71 -0.39
C LEU A 34 30.93 -23.54 -1.65
N ILE A 35 31.58 -23.45 -2.82
CA ILE A 35 30.94 -23.45 -4.15
C ILE A 35 31.45 -24.62 -4.99
N THR A 36 30.61 -25.14 -5.88
CA THR A 36 30.97 -26.20 -6.82
C THR A 36 31.78 -25.64 -7.98
N THR A 37 32.53 -26.49 -8.68
CA THR A 37 33.32 -26.09 -9.86
C THR A 37 32.47 -25.49 -10.98
N ARG A 38 31.22 -25.95 -11.14
CA ARG A 38 30.25 -25.37 -12.09
C ARG A 38 29.86 -23.95 -11.70
N GLU A 39 29.64 -23.70 -10.42
CA GLU A 39 29.28 -22.38 -9.90
C GLU A 39 30.45 -21.40 -9.96
N TYR A 40 31.67 -21.87 -9.69
CA TYR A 40 32.90 -21.09 -9.86
C TYR A 40 33.10 -20.66 -11.31
N ASN A 41 32.92 -21.57 -12.28
CA ASN A 41 33.05 -21.23 -13.70
C ASN A 41 31.97 -20.25 -14.17
N ASN A 42 30.74 -20.38 -13.67
CA ASN A 42 29.66 -19.42 -13.96
C ASN A 42 30.01 -18.03 -13.43
N LEU A 43 30.43 -17.93 -12.16
CA LEU A 43 30.82 -16.66 -11.53
C LEU A 43 32.10 -16.07 -12.15
N LYS A 44 33.00 -16.90 -12.69
CA LYS A 44 34.20 -16.47 -13.41
C LYS A 44 33.91 -15.95 -14.82
N SER A 45 32.77 -16.35 -15.41
CA SER A 45 32.37 -16.00 -16.78
C SER A 45 31.51 -14.73 -16.87
N ILE A 46 31.13 -14.13 -15.75
CA ILE A 46 30.33 -12.90 -15.73
C ILE A 46 31.21 -11.74 -16.27
N ASN A 47 30.57 -10.83 -16.99
CA ASN A 47 31.19 -9.77 -17.79
C ASN A 47 32.13 -8.90 -16.94
N LYS A 48 33.35 -8.60 -17.41
CA LYS A 48 34.44 -7.94 -16.63
C LYS A 48 34.10 -6.55 -16.05
N GLU A 49 32.95 -5.97 -16.36
CA GLU A 49 32.56 -4.60 -16.00
C GLU A 49 31.66 -4.50 -14.74
N ASP A 50 31.08 -5.60 -14.25
CA ASP A 50 30.16 -5.57 -13.09
C ASP A 50 30.75 -6.29 -11.86
N VAL A 51 31.79 -5.70 -11.26
CA VAL A 51 32.48 -6.25 -10.08
C VAL A 51 31.54 -6.44 -8.88
N GLU A 52 30.57 -5.55 -8.71
CA GLU A 52 29.60 -5.59 -7.60
C GLU A 52 28.60 -6.73 -7.78
N GLY A 53 28.09 -6.95 -8.99
CA GLY A 53 27.21 -8.08 -9.31
C GLY A 53 27.83 -9.45 -9.02
N HIS A 54 29.14 -9.63 -9.25
CA HIS A 54 29.84 -10.88 -8.95
C HIS A 54 29.85 -11.20 -7.45
N VAL A 55 30.07 -10.17 -6.62
CA VAL A 55 30.12 -10.31 -5.16
C VAL A 55 28.73 -10.56 -4.59
N VAL A 56 27.71 -9.88 -5.14
CA VAL A 56 26.32 -10.10 -4.75
C VAL A 56 25.90 -11.55 -5.01
N GLU A 57 26.16 -12.07 -6.22
CA GLU A 57 25.79 -13.44 -6.58
C GLU A 57 26.56 -14.48 -5.75
N LEU A 58 27.84 -14.24 -5.46
CA LEU A 58 28.65 -15.09 -4.59
C LEU A 58 28.05 -15.21 -3.18
N VAL A 59 27.74 -14.08 -2.55
CA VAL A 59 27.17 -14.04 -1.19
C VAL A 59 25.77 -14.66 -1.16
N ASP A 60 24.95 -14.40 -2.17
CA ASP A 60 23.60 -14.99 -2.28
C ASP A 60 23.64 -16.51 -2.44
N LYS A 61 24.57 -17.01 -3.26
CA LYS A 61 24.75 -18.45 -3.45
C LYS A 61 25.21 -19.15 -2.16
N ILE A 62 26.08 -18.53 -1.38
CA ILE A 62 26.51 -19.04 -0.06
C ILE A 62 25.32 -19.08 0.91
N MET A 63 24.46 -18.05 0.93
CA MET A 63 23.28 -18.02 1.80
C MET A 63 22.20 -19.06 1.42
N ASN A 64 22.13 -19.45 0.14
CA ASN A 64 21.17 -20.43 -0.37
C ASN A 64 21.56 -21.88 -0.09
N LYS A 65 22.83 -22.17 0.17
CA LYS A 65 23.33 -23.54 0.42
C LYS A 65 23.07 -24.09 1.82
N GLY A 66 22.71 -23.24 2.78
CA GLY A 66 22.33 -23.65 4.13
C GLY A 66 23.24 -23.09 5.22
N GLU A 67 22.96 -23.49 6.46
CA GLU A 67 23.57 -22.91 7.66
C GLU A 67 25.03 -23.31 7.83
N ASP A 68 25.40 -24.54 7.49
CA ASP A 68 26.77 -25.05 7.58
C ASP A 68 27.72 -24.31 6.63
N THR A 69 27.26 -24.00 5.41
CA THR A 69 28.04 -23.23 4.43
C THR A 69 28.19 -21.78 4.87
N CYS A 70 27.16 -21.18 5.48
CA CYS A 70 27.24 -19.83 6.05
C CYS A 70 28.24 -19.78 7.21
N LYS A 71 28.26 -20.82 8.06
CA LYS A 71 29.20 -20.91 9.18
C LYS A 71 30.64 -21.04 8.68
N ALA A 72 30.89 -21.95 7.74
CA ALA A 72 32.20 -22.11 7.13
C ALA A 72 32.68 -20.87 6.36
N PHE A 73 31.76 -20.09 5.78
CA PHE A 73 32.08 -18.81 5.16
C PHE A 73 32.45 -17.73 6.18
N LEU A 74 31.71 -17.62 7.29
CA LEU A 74 32.07 -16.71 8.37
C LEU A 74 33.42 -17.07 9.00
N ASP A 75 33.66 -18.36 9.21
CA ASP A 75 34.95 -18.88 9.69
C ASP A 75 36.07 -18.52 8.71
N LEU A 76 35.85 -18.66 7.39
CA LEU A 76 36.81 -18.27 6.35
C LEU A 76 37.16 -16.77 6.42
N LEU A 77 36.16 -15.90 6.58
CA LEU A 77 36.38 -14.45 6.70
C LEU A 77 37.15 -14.06 7.97
N GLN A 78 37.06 -14.87 9.04
CA GLN A 78 37.72 -14.60 10.32
C GLN A 78 39.07 -15.31 10.51
N THR A 79 39.35 -16.39 9.79
CA THR A 79 40.52 -17.26 10.05
C THR A 79 41.63 -17.16 9.00
N ASP A 80 41.32 -16.81 7.75
CA ASP A 80 42.31 -16.80 6.67
C ASP A 80 43.16 -15.51 6.67
N GLU A 81 44.48 -15.68 6.73
CA GLU A 81 45.45 -14.58 6.82
C GLU A 81 45.53 -13.75 5.52
N ASP A 82 45.26 -14.35 4.35
CA ASP A 82 45.26 -13.62 3.07
C ASP A 82 44.01 -12.71 2.96
N ILE A 83 42.89 -13.15 3.53
CA ILE A 83 41.65 -12.35 3.59
C ILE A 83 41.79 -11.20 4.59
N LYS A 84 42.41 -11.44 5.76
CA LYS A 84 42.65 -10.39 6.77
C LYS A 84 43.62 -9.31 6.29
N THR A 85 44.62 -9.68 5.49
CA THR A 85 45.59 -8.74 4.93
C THR A 85 45.01 -7.93 3.78
N THR A 86 44.15 -8.53 2.95
CA THR A 86 43.49 -7.86 1.83
C THR A 86 42.30 -6.99 2.27
N TYR A 87 41.59 -7.39 3.33
CA TYR A 87 40.36 -6.73 3.79
C TYR A 87 40.40 -6.36 5.28
N PRO A 88 41.19 -5.35 5.68
CA PRO A 88 41.31 -4.94 7.09
C PRO A 88 39.98 -4.46 7.70
N GLU A 89 39.04 -3.98 6.88
CA GLU A 89 37.72 -3.50 7.32
C GLU A 89 36.79 -4.61 7.82
N LEU A 90 37.07 -5.88 7.52
CA LEU A 90 36.31 -7.02 8.06
C LEU A 90 36.40 -7.13 9.59
N LYS A 91 37.44 -6.55 10.22
CA LYS A 91 37.57 -6.50 11.69
C LYS A 91 36.56 -5.59 12.38
N ASN A 92 36.02 -4.60 11.65
CA ASN A 92 35.06 -3.62 12.18
C ASN A 92 33.61 -4.10 12.05
N ILE A 93 33.37 -5.15 11.27
CA ILE A 93 32.07 -5.80 11.20
C ILE A 93 31.95 -6.68 12.44
N GLN A 94 31.03 -6.35 13.35
CA GLN A 94 30.68 -7.20 14.51
C GLN A 94 30.09 -8.53 14.02
N LEU A 95 30.97 -9.45 13.61
CA LEU A 95 30.61 -10.83 13.26
C LEU A 95 30.41 -11.68 14.52
N ASN A 96 30.90 -11.23 15.68
CA ASN A 96 30.90 -11.94 16.96
C ASN A 96 30.37 -11.06 18.11
N GLU A 97 29.06 -10.85 18.23
CA GLU A 97 28.47 -10.45 19.53
C GLU A 97 27.17 -11.22 19.82
N THR A 98 27.28 -12.17 20.73
CA THR A 98 26.18 -12.69 21.56
C THR A 98 25.68 -11.57 22.46
N CYS A 99 24.48 -11.08 22.19
CA CYS A 99 23.81 -10.11 23.05
C CYS A 99 23.50 -10.73 24.43
N LEU A 100 24.12 -10.16 25.45
CA LEU A 100 23.87 -10.41 26.87
C LEU A 100 22.43 -10.01 27.22
N LEU A 101 21.63 -10.97 27.68
CA LEU A 101 20.44 -10.71 28.48
C LEU A 101 20.55 -11.50 29.78
N ASN A 102 20.76 -10.73 30.85
CA ASN A 102 20.43 -10.93 32.26
C ASN A 102 19.92 -12.31 32.71
N THR A 103 20.62 -12.87 33.69
CA THR A 103 20.14 -13.89 34.63
C THR A 103 18.97 -13.35 35.48
N PRO A 104 18.08 -14.22 36.00
CA PRO A 104 18.33 -14.86 37.29
C PRO A 104 18.22 -16.40 37.28
N SER A 105 18.83 -16.99 38.30
CA SER A 105 19.11 -18.42 38.54
C SER A 105 17.95 -19.16 39.26
N PRO A 106 18.06 -20.44 39.72
CA PRO A 106 17.26 -21.55 39.18
C PRO A 106 16.53 -22.43 40.24
N VAL A 107 15.37 -22.99 39.94
CA VAL A 107 14.83 -24.25 40.53
C VAL A 107 13.54 -24.60 39.75
N GLN A 108 13.14 -25.84 39.41
CA GLN A 108 13.43 -27.17 39.92
C GLN A 108 12.96 -28.22 38.89
N GLU A 109 13.64 -29.38 38.86
CA GLU A 109 13.24 -30.60 38.15
C GLU A 109 11.83 -31.09 38.48
N CYS A 110 11.17 -31.70 37.49
CA CYS A 110 10.56 -33.03 37.63
C CYS A 110 10.43 -33.70 36.26
N ALA A 111 10.90 -34.94 36.18
CA ALA A 111 10.83 -35.83 35.03
C ALA A 111 9.57 -36.72 35.10
N SER A 112 8.99 -37.06 33.94
CA SER A 112 8.42 -38.40 33.66
C SER A 112 7.95 -38.57 32.20
N VAL A 113 8.77 -39.31 31.43
CA VAL A 113 8.54 -40.48 30.54
C VAL A 113 7.25 -40.62 29.67
N ASP A 114 7.50 -40.85 28.37
CA ASP A 114 6.78 -41.54 27.26
C ASP A 114 5.28 -41.35 27.03
N SER A 115 4.88 -40.92 25.82
CA SER A 115 4.73 -41.78 24.62
C SER A 115 4.01 -41.05 23.47
N ASP A 116 4.31 -41.52 22.26
CA ASP A 116 3.58 -41.40 20.98
C ASP A 116 3.74 -40.17 20.08
N VAL A 117 4.59 -40.42 19.08
CA VAL A 117 4.91 -39.67 17.89
C VAL A 117 3.72 -39.60 16.92
N LEU A 118 3.30 -38.38 16.59
CA LEU A 118 2.63 -38.04 15.33
C LEU A 118 3.44 -36.91 14.69
N PRO A 119 3.80 -36.96 13.39
CA PRO A 119 4.54 -35.86 12.77
C PRO A 119 3.65 -34.62 12.74
N GLN A 120 3.97 -33.66 13.61
CA GLN A 120 3.39 -32.32 13.56
C GLN A 120 3.71 -31.73 12.18
N GLU A 121 2.66 -31.46 11.41
CA GLU A 121 2.72 -30.46 10.35
C GLU A 121 3.45 -29.25 10.93
N SER A 122 4.60 -28.93 10.33
CA SER A 122 5.34 -27.75 10.68
C SER A 122 4.39 -26.59 10.38
N LYS A 123 3.75 -26.07 11.44
CA LYS A 123 3.08 -24.79 11.43
C LYS A 123 4.15 -23.80 10.98
N ARG A 124 4.24 -23.57 9.66
CA ARG A 124 4.70 -22.31 9.11
C ARG A 124 3.91 -21.29 9.90
N MET A 125 4.53 -20.68 10.91
CA MET A 125 3.99 -19.49 11.54
C MET A 125 3.72 -18.55 10.37
N ARG A 126 2.45 -18.42 9.98
CA ARG A 126 2.03 -17.36 9.08
C ARG A 126 2.55 -16.11 9.76
N LYS A 127 3.48 -15.40 9.11
CA LYS A 127 3.80 -14.03 9.48
C LYS A 127 2.43 -13.37 9.61
N GLU A 128 2.03 -12.96 10.80
CA GLU A 128 0.79 -12.20 10.94
C GLU A 128 0.91 -11.00 10.01
N ASP A 129 -0.01 -10.89 9.06
CA ASP A 129 -0.07 -9.77 8.12
C ASP A 129 -0.41 -8.51 8.92
N LYS A 130 0.63 -7.86 9.46
CA LYS A 130 0.47 -6.64 10.25
C LYS A 130 -0.20 -5.56 9.39
N PRO A 131 -1.19 -4.83 9.92
CA PRO A 131 -1.86 -3.74 9.21
C PRO A 131 -0.88 -2.60 8.86
N TYR A 132 -1.31 -1.68 8.00
CA TYR A 132 -0.60 -0.40 7.85
C TYR A 132 -0.56 0.34 9.18
N GLU A 133 0.62 0.87 9.53
CA GLU A 133 0.81 1.68 10.73
C GLU A 133 0.39 3.13 10.44
N LEU A 134 -0.62 3.61 11.16
CA LEU A 134 -1.22 4.94 10.98
C LEU A 134 -1.06 5.78 12.26
N ASN A 135 0.15 6.27 12.50
CA ASN A 135 0.53 6.91 13.77
C ASN A 135 0.55 8.45 13.69
N SER A 136 0.52 9.02 12.48
CA SER A 136 0.56 10.46 12.23
C SER A 136 -0.67 11.18 12.78
N GLN A 137 -0.47 12.44 13.16
CA GLN A 137 -1.54 13.37 13.54
C GLN A 137 -1.36 14.68 12.77
N PRO A 138 -2.23 14.97 11.77
CA PRO A 138 -3.36 14.17 11.29
C PRO A 138 -2.92 12.83 10.67
N THR A 139 -3.83 11.84 10.64
CA THR A 139 -3.57 10.51 10.05
C THR A 139 -3.19 10.62 8.58
N GLY A 140 -3.71 11.62 7.89
CA GLY A 140 -3.48 11.83 6.48
C GLY A 140 -4.24 13.03 5.95
N LEU A 141 -4.17 13.22 4.64
CA LEU A 141 -5.02 14.16 3.91
C LEU A 141 -6.21 13.42 3.30
N CYS A 142 -7.37 14.04 3.38
CA CYS A 142 -8.55 13.66 2.61
C CYS A 142 -8.89 14.81 1.66
N VAL A 143 -8.71 14.62 0.36
CA VAL A 143 -9.01 15.62 -0.67
C VAL A 143 -10.33 15.26 -1.34
N ILE A 144 -11.27 16.20 -1.37
CA ILE A 144 -12.58 16.07 -2.00
C ILE A 144 -12.63 16.99 -3.21
N ILE A 145 -12.77 16.45 -4.42
CA ILE A 145 -13.12 17.23 -5.61
C ILE A 145 -14.64 17.10 -5.79
N ASN A 146 -15.36 18.19 -5.56
CA ASN A 146 -16.82 18.23 -5.64
C ASN A 146 -17.28 19.11 -6.81
N ASN A 147 -17.60 18.47 -7.94
CA ASN A 147 -18.14 19.16 -9.09
C ASN A 147 -19.67 19.07 -9.05
N GLU A 148 -20.31 20.23 -8.88
CA GLU A 148 -21.74 20.42 -8.77
C GLU A 148 -22.32 21.10 -10.00
N ASN A 149 -21.69 22.19 -10.46
CA ASN A 149 -22.25 23.06 -11.48
C ASN A 149 -21.63 22.77 -12.85
N PHE A 150 -22.41 22.14 -13.73
CA PHE A 150 -22.04 21.89 -15.12
C PHE A 150 -22.93 22.71 -16.07
N PRO A 151 -22.45 23.06 -17.28
CA PRO A 151 -23.26 23.77 -18.27
C PRO A 151 -24.56 23.05 -18.65
N ALA A 152 -24.58 21.72 -18.63
CA ALA A 152 -25.73 20.93 -19.05
C ALA A 152 -26.72 20.63 -17.91
N GLU A 153 -26.24 20.08 -16.79
CA GLU A 153 -27.09 19.69 -15.67
C GLU A 153 -26.35 19.83 -14.33
N ALA A 154 -26.97 20.49 -13.37
CA ALA A 154 -26.42 20.63 -12.02
C ALA A 154 -26.57 19.32 -11.22
N ARG A 155 -25.51 18.96 -10.50
CA ARG A 155 -25.41 17.74 -9.70
C ARG A 155 -25.99 17.88 -8.29
N ASN A 156 -27.28 18.23 -8.21
CA ASN A 156 -28.00 18.44 -6.95
C ASN A 156 -27.83 17.29 -5.95
N GLY A 157 -27.46 17.62 -4.70
CA GLY A 157 -27.21 16.65 -3.62
C GLY A 157 -25.73 16.29 -3.43
N THR A 158 -24.84 16.64 -4.37
CA THR A 158 -23.39 16.34 -4.24
C THR A 158 -22.74 17.09 -3.07
N SER A 159 -23.25 18.27 -2.71
CA SER A 159 -22.79 19.00 -1.53
C SER A 159 -23.08 18.26 -0.21
N LYS A 160 -24.18 17.48 -0.15
CA LYS A 160 -24.48 16.61 0.99
C LYS A 160 -23.49 15.46 1.11
N ASP A 161 -23.10 14.87 -0.01
CA ASP A 161 -22.07 13.84 -0.08
C ASP A 161 -20.71 14.38 0.39
N ALA A 162 -20.29 15.54 -0.12
CA ALA A 162 -19.05 16.20 0.30
C ALA A 162 -19.02 16.47 1.82
N GLN A 163 -20.12 16.97 2.38
CA GLN A 163 -20.24 17.20 3.82
C GLN A 163 -20.19 15.89 4.62
N SER A 164 -20.85 14.83 4.14
CA SER A 164 -20.88 13.53 4.81
C SER A 164 -19.48 12.89 4.87
N LEU A 165 -18.74 12.97 3.75
CA LEU A 165 -17.34 12.55 3.67
C LEU A 165 -16.47 13.37 4.62
N ALA A 166 -16.64 14.70 4.65
CA ALA A 166 -15.85 15.56 5.52
C ALA A 166 -16.05 15.25 6.99
N VAL A 167 -17.29 15.02 7.42
CA VAL A 167 -17.60 14.60 8.80
C VAL A 167 -16.93 13.27 9.14
N VAL A 168 -17.05 12.25 8.27
CA VAL A 168 -16.50 10.92 8.54
C VAL A 168 -14.98 10.94 8.55
N PHE A 169 -14.33 11.52 7.53
CA PHE A 169 -12.87 11.51 7.46
C PHE A 169 -12.22 12.43 8.49
N SER A 170 -12.88 13.54 8.87
CA SER A 170 -12.43 14.36 10.02
C SER A 170 -12.53 13.57 11.33
N TRP A 171 -13.61 12.81 11.55
CA TRP A 171 -13.74 11.90 12.69
C TRP A 171 -12.69 10.78 12.70
N LEU A 172 -12.25 10.33 11.53
CA LEU A 172 -11.11 9.41 11.33
C LEU A 172 -9.74 10.12 11.32
N ARG A 173 -9.67 11.36 11.84
CA ARG A 173 -8.43 12.14 12.04
C ARG A 173 -7.69 12.53 10.76
N PHE A 174 -8.37 12.57 9.62
CA PHE A 174 -7.84 13.18 8.41
C PHE A 174 -8.05 14.69 8.40
N ARG A 175 -7.08 15.41 7.86
CA ARG A 175 -7.27 16.81 7.48
C ARG A 175 -8.02 16.84 6.15
N VAL A 176 -9.25 17.36 6.15
CA VAL A 176 -10.15 17.31 5.00
C VAL A 176 -10.12 18.61 4.23
N LEU A 177 -9.85 18.53 2.94
CA LEU A 177 -9.77 19.63 2.00
C LEU A 177 -10.76 19.43 0.86
N MET A 178 -11.35 20.51 0.35
CA MET A 178 -12.30 20.46 -0.76
C MET A 178 -11.95 21.46 -1.85
N CYS A 179 -12.02 21.00 -3.10
CA CYS A 179 -11.98 21.81 -4.31
C CYS A 179 -13.38 21.74 -4.96
N LYS A 180 -14.05 22.87 -5.13
CA LYS A 180 -15.39 22.91 -5.74
C LYS A 180 -15.28 23.29 -7.22
N ASP A 181 -16.11 22.65 -8.06
CA ASP A 181 -16.35 23.02 -9.47
C ASP A 181 -15.06 23.25 -10.28
N GLN A 182 -14.26 22.19 -10.41
CA GLN A 182 -12.96 22.23 -11.10
C GLN A 182 -13.08 21.77 -12.56
N THR A 183 -12.43 22.50 -13.47
CA THR A 183 -12.21 22.05 -14.86
C THR A 183 -11.27 20.85 -14.87
N LYS A 184 -11.23 20.10 -15.98
CA LYS A 184 -10.34 18.95 -16.13
C LYS A 184 -8.86 19.31 -15.90
N ASP A 185 -8.43 20.48 -16.40
CA ASP A 185 -7.04 20.92 -16.24
C ASP A 185 -6.75 21.35 -14.80
N GLN A 186 -7.70 22.00 -14.12
CA GLN A 186 -7.57 22.32 -12.70
C GLN A 186 -7.53 21.05 -11.84
N MET A 187 -8.38 20.06 -12.11
CA MET A 187 -8.36 18.76 -11.43
C MET A 187 -6.98 18.07 -11.55
N ASP A 188 -6.42 18.02 -12.76
CA ASP A 188 -5.11 17.40 -12.99
C ASP A 188 -3.98 18.16 -12.25
N ARG A 189 -3.99 19.50 -12.30
CA ARG A 189 -2.97 20.32 -11.63
C ARG A 189 -3.09 20.27 -10.10
N VAL A 190 -4.29 20.38 -9.55
CA VAL A 190 -4.48 20.37 -8.09
C VAL A 190 -4.09 19.02 -7.49
N LEU A 191 -4.42 17.90 -8.18
CA LEU A 191 -3.99 16.57 -7.75
C LEU A 191 -2.47 16.41 -7.79
N LYS A 192 -1.80 16.97 -8.80
CA LYS A 192 -0.33 17.03 -8.86
C LYS A 192 0.24 17.85 -7.70
N CYS A 193 -0.34 19.00 -7.39
CA CYS A 193 0.06 19.83 -6.25
C CYS A 193 -0.05 19.06 -4.91
N PHE A 194 -1.13 18.28 -4.72
CA PHE A 194 -1.24 17.42 -3.55
C PHE A 194 -0.20 16.30 -3.56
N ALA A 195 0.07 15.66 -4.69
CA ALA A 195 1.07 14.60 -4.78
C ALA A 195 2.50 15.11 -4.49
N SER A 196 2.84 16.32 -4.96
CA SER A 196 4.17 16.93 -4.80
C SER A 196 4.36 17.75 -3.52
N GLN A 197 3.34 17.87 -2.66
CA GLN A 197 3.35 18.74 -1.47
C GLN A 197 3.67 20.20 -1.82
N SER A 198 2.98 20.74 -2.82
CA SER A 198 3.13 22.13 -3.25
C SER A 198 2.79 23.15 -2.16
N ASN A 199 3.34 24.36 -2.30
CA ASN A 199 3.13 25.45 -1.36
C ASN A 199 1.68 25.98 -1.38
N LEU A 200 1.32 26.73 -0.32
CA LEU A 200 -0.02 27.28 -0.11
C LEU A 200 -0.52 28.13 -1.28
N ALA A 201 0.38 28.94 -1.89
CA ALA A 201 0.03 29.84 -2.98
C ALA A 201 -0.48 29.10 -4.24
N GLN A 202 0.12 27.95 -4.58
CA GLN A 202 -0.38 27.13 -5.70
C GLN A 202 -1.76 26.55 -5.42
N LEU A 203 -2.03 26.14 -4.17
CA LEU A 203 -3.32 25.56 -3.80
C LEU A 203 -4.46 26.59 -3.77
N GLN A 204 -4.14 27.84 -3.44
CA GLN A 204 -5.12 28.94 -3.45
C GLN A 204 -5.68 29.21 -4.86
N GLU A 205 -4.90 28.96 -5.93
CA GLU A 205 -5.36 29.09 -7.32
C GLU A 205 -6.57 28.18 -7.63
N PHE A 206 -6.71 27.07 -6.90
CA PHE A 206 -7.76 26.07 -7.12
C PHE A 206 -8.96 26.24 -6.18
N ASN A 207 -9.04 27.34 -5.43
CA ASN A 207 -10.09 27.59 -4.42
C ASN A 207 -10.21 26.45 -3.41
N VAL A 208 -9.06 25.95 -2.93
CA VAL A 208 -9.02 24.89 -1.92
C VAL A 208 -9.51 25.44 -0.59
N THR A 209 -10.51 24.77 -0.03
CA THR A 209 -11.07 25.05 1.29
C THR A 209 -10.81 23.89 2.24
N GLU A 210 -10.81 24.15 3.54
CA GLU A 210 -10.57 23.19 4.60
C GLU A 210 -11.79 23.03 5.51
N TRP A 211 -12.06 21.80 5.93
CA TRP A 211 -13.15 21.51 6.85
C TRP A 211 -12.83 21.98 8.28
N SER A 212 -13.62 22.91 8.80
CA SER A 212 -13.48 23.47 10.16
C SER A 212 -14.21 22.67 11.25
N GLY A 213 -14.87 21.56 10.90
CA GLY A 213 -15.75 20.79 11.79
C GLY A 213 -17.24 21.02 11.54
N SER A 214 -17.62 22.15 10.92
CA SER A 214 -19.02 22.46 10.59
C SER A 214 -19.22 22.97 9.15
N THR A 215 -18.26 23.74 8.65
CA THR A 215 -18.26 24.32 7.30
C THR A 215 -16.87 24.25 6.68
N PHE A 216 -16.81 24.43 5.36
CA PHE A 216 -15.54 24.64 4.66
C PHE A 216 -15.14 26.11 4.72
N ALA A 217 -13.89 26.38 5.09
CA ALA A 217 -13.32 27.71 5.20
C ALA A 217 -11.99 27.80 4.43
N ASP A 218 -11.45 28.99 4.25
CA ASP A 218 -10.21 29.19 3.49
C ASP A 218 -9.01 28.50 4.15
N LEU A 219 -8.16 27.92 3.32
CA LEU A 219 -6.96 27.19 3.74
C LEU A 219 -5.95 28.16 4.38
N GLN A 220 -5.64 27.93 5.66
CA GLN A 220 -4.72 28.79 6.43
C GLN A 220 -3.26 28.37 6.29
N GLU A 221 -3.00 27.06 6.23
CA GLU A 221 -1.66 26.49 6.20
C GLU A 221 -1.51 25.44 5.11
N ALA A 222 -0.30 25.33 4.52
CA ALA A 222 0.00 24.32 3.52
C ALA A 222 -0.20 22.90 4.10
N PRO A 223 -0.93 22.01 3.40
CA PRO A 223 -1.19 20.67 3.87
C PRO A 223 0.03 19.77 3.69
N LYS A 224 0.23 18.87 4.66
CA LYS A 224 1.30 17.87 4.66
C LYS A 224 0.68 16.48 4.70
N HIS A 225 1.30 15.52 4.02
CA HIS A 225 0.86 14.13 4.06
C HIS A 225 1.16 13.49 5.41
N GLY A 226 0.21 12.69 5.90
CA GLY A 226 0.40 11.78 7.02
C GLY A 226 0.75 10.37 6.52
N ASP A 227 0.19 9.35 7.17
CA ASP A 227 0.42 7.93 6.88
C ASP A 227 -0.55 7.34 5.86
N ALA A 228 -1.62 8.06 5.53
CA ALA A 228 -2.57 7.66 4.49
C ALA A 228 -2.99 8.85 3.63
N PHE A 229 -3.46 8.56 2.41
CA PHE A 229 -4.04 9.55 1.52
C PHE A 229 -5.41 9.08 1.03
N ILE A 230 -6.42 9.93 1.17
CA ILE A 230 -7.77 9.68 0.67
C ILE A 230 -8.09 10.73 -0.39
N CYS A 231 -8.59 10.31 -1.55
CA CYS A 231 -9.09 11.19 -2.60
C CYS A 231 -10.51 10.82 -2.97
N CYS A 232 -11.46 11.72 -2.74
CA CYS A 232 -12.85 11.56 -3.11
C CYS A 232 -13.16 12.42 -4.33
N ILE A 233 -13.67 11.83 -5.41
CA ILE A 233 -14.06 12.58 -6.61
C ILE A 233 -15.55 12.42 -6.83
N LEU A 234 -16.29 13.51 -6.68
CA LEU A 234 -17.73 13.59 -6.89
C LEU A 234 -17.94 14.37 -8.19
N SER A 235 -18.14 13.68 -9.32
CA SER A 235 -18.34 14.33 -10.62
C SER A 235 -19.27 13.56 -11.56
N HIS A 236 -19.55 14.10 -12.74
CA HIS A 236 -19.97 13.27 -13.87
C HIS A 236 -18.79 12.41 -14.36
N GLY A 237 -19.08 11.38 -15.13
CA GLY A 237 -18.07 10.47 -15.66
C GLY A 237 -18.60 9.65 -16.82
N ARG A 238 -17.66 8.90 -17.41
CA ARG A 238 -17.90 7.85 -18.40
C ARG A 238 -16.88 6.73 -18.14
N ASN A 239 -16.93 5.64 -18.89
CA ASN A 239 -16.13 4.45 -18.57
C ASN A 239 -14.63 4.78 -18.37
N GLY A 240 -14.12 4.56 -17.16
CA GLY A 240 -12.73 4.79 -16.76
C GLY A 240 -12.33 6.26 -16.57
N GLU A 241 -13.27 7.20 -16.64
CA GLU A 241 -12.99 8.65 -16.68
C GLU A 241 -13.97 9.47 -15.84
N VAL A 242 -13.46 10.54 -15.25
CA VAL A 242 -14.26 11.58 -14.57
C VAL A 242 -14.24 12.86 -15.40
N LEU A 243 -15.31 13.64 -15.37
CA LEU A 243 -15.40 14.89 -16.13
C LEU A 243 -15.08 16.10 -15.24
N GLY A 244 -14.35 17.08 -15.79
CA GLY A 244 -14.34 18.43 -15.22
C GLY A 244 -15.64 19.18 -15.51
N ILE A 245 -15.87 20.32 -14.87
CA ILE A 245 -17.05 21.16 -15.15
C ILE A 245 -17.11 21.65 -16.60
N ASP A 246 -15.98 21.66 -17.28
CA ASP A 246 -15.82 21.93 -18.72
C ASP A 246 -16.16 20.73 -19.61
N GLN A 247 -16.72 19.66 -19.03
CA GLN A 247 -17.11 18.40 -19.69
C GLN A 247 -15.94 17.66 -20.33
N LYS A 248 -14.69 18.05 -20.03
CA LYS A 248 -13.51 17.37 -20.52
C LYS A 248 -13.16 16.17 -19.63
N PRO A 249 -12.73 15.05 -20.22
CA PRO A 249 -12.43 13.82 -19.50
C PRO A 249 -11.04 13.83 -18.86
N LEU A 250 -10.95 13.28 -17.64
CA LEU A 250 -9.72 12.95 -16.94
C LEU A 250 -9.76 11.46 -16.57
N SER A 251 -8.77 10.70 -17.03
CA SER A 251 -8.70 9.26 -16.77
C SER A 251 -8.48 8.98 -15.28
N ILE A 252 -9.26 8.05 -14.72
CA ILE A 252 -9.06 7.56 -13.34
C ILE A 252 -7.65 6.96 -13.21
N LYS A 253 -7.17 6.28 -14.25
CA LYS A 253 -5.81 5.74 -14.30
C LYS A 253 -4.76 6.85 -14.25
N GLN A 254 -5.00 7.98 -14.92
CA GLN A 254 -4.09 9.12 -14.81
C GLN A 254 -4.08 9.69 -13.39
N ILE A 255 -5.25 9.82 -12.76
CA ILE A 255 -5.39 10.32 -11.39
C ILE A 255 -4.64 9.45 -10.39
N THR A 256 -4.85 8.13 -10.41
CA THR A 256 -4.16 7.23 -9.48
C THR A 256 -2.66 7.21 -9.70
N ARG A 257 -2.23 7.31 -10.97
CA ARG A 257 -0.80 7.34 -11.33
C ARG A 257 -0.07 8.60 -10.86
N THR A 258 -0.76 9.71 -10.67
CA THR A 258 -0.19 10.92 -10.07
C THR A 258 0.36 10.67 -8.66
N PHE A 259 -0.18 9.67 -7.95
CA PHE A 259 0.24 9.30 -6.59
C PHE A 259 1.08 8.02 -6.53
N LYS A 260 1.73 7.63 -7.63
CA LYS A 260 2.62 6.45 -7.69
C LYS A 260 3.72 6.50 -6.63
N ALA A 261 4.14 5.31 -6.20
CA ALA A 261 5.34 5.17 -5.40
C ALA A 261 6.57 5.55 -6.24
N THR A 262 7.34 6.51 -5.75
CA THR A 262 8.64 6.89 -6.30
C THR A 262 9.62 7.09 -5.15
N ASN A 263 10.92 7.06 -5.42
CA ASN A 263 11.95 7.31 -4.38
C ASN A 263 11.84 8.71 -3.76
N GLN A 264 11.07 9.62 -4.37
CA GLN A 264 10.89 11.00 -3.94
C GLN A 264 9.49 11.28 -3.36
N SER A 265 8.57 10.31 -3.43
CA SER A 265 7.19 10.48 -2.94
C SER A 265 7.09 10.18 -1.45
N THR A 266 6.53 11.13 -0.69
CA THR A 266 6.25 10.98 0.74
C THR A 266 5.12 9.97 1.04
N LEU A 267 4.44 9.48 -0.01
CA LEU A 267 3.37 8.48 0.03
C LEU A 267 3.83 7.07 -0.37
N THR A 268 5.13 6.85 -0.59
CA THR A 268 5.67 5.51 -0.87
C THR A 268 5.48 4.59 0.34
N GLY A 269 4.94 3.39 0.13
CA GLY A 269 4.63 2.43 1.20
C GLY A 269 3.39 2.75 2.04
N LYS A 270 2.70 3.86 1.74
CA LYS A 270 1.50 4.32 2.47
C LYS A 270 0.22 4.04 1.67
N PRO A 271 -0.90 3.67 2.31
CA PRO A 271 -2.17 3.42 1.64
C PRO A 271 -2.73 4.69 0.97
N LYS A 272 -3.18 4.54 -0.28
CA LYS A 272 -3.81 5.58 -1.10
C LYS A 272 -5.19 5.09 -1.52
N VAL A 273 -6.25 5.70 -1.01
CA VAL A 273 -7.64 5.28 -1.28
C VAL A 273 -8.34 6.32 -2.13
N PHE A 274 -8.93 5.89 -3.24
CA PHE A 274 -9.69 6.72 -4.16
C PHE A 274 -11.17 6.29 -4.11
N LEU A 275 -12.06 7.20 -3.73
CA LEU A 275 -13.50 7.01 -3.70
C LEU A 275 -14.14 7.83 -4.81
N ILE A 276 -14.65 7.16 -5.85
CA ILE A 276 -15.07 7.83 -7.09
C ILE A 276 -16.58 7.68 -7.28
N GLN A 277 -17.30 8.77 -7.03
CA GLN A 277 -18.71 8.91 -7.34
C GLN A 277 -18.88 9.59 -8.70
N ALA A 278 -18.87 8.77 -9.74
CA ALA A 278 -19.13 9.17 -11.12
C ALA A 278 -19.79 8.02 -11.90
N CYS A 279 -20.65 8.34 -12.87
CA CYS A 279 -21.17 7.33 -13.79
C CYS A 279 -20.02 6.70 -14.58
N GLN A 280 -20.10 5.39 -14.86
CA GLN A 280 -19.13 4.69 -15.71
C GLN A 280 -19.74 4.32 -17.07
N GLY A 281 -20.97 4.75 -17.35
CA GLY A 281 -21.62 4.66 -18.66
C GLY A 281 -23.11 4.98 -18.60
N GLY A 282 -23.81 4.66 -19.69
CA GLY A 282 -25.22 5.03 -19.88
C GLY A 282 -26.24 3.95 -19.51
N GLN A 283 -25.83 2.70 -19.25
CA GLN A 283 -26.75 1.59 -19.02
C GLN A 283 -27.32 1.58 -17.59
N LYS A 284 -28.57 1.16 -17.43
CA LYS A 284 -29.19 0.91 -16.11
C LYS A 284 -29.00 -0.55 -15.73
N GLN A 285 -28.63 -0.82 -14.48
CA GLN A 285 -28.52 -2.19 -14.00
C GLN A 285 -29.91 -2.77 -13.70
N HIS A 286 -30.09 -4.02 -14.11
CA HIS A 286 -31.23 -4.88 -13.79
C HIS A 286 -30.73 -6.03 -12.91
N GLY A 287 -31.56 -6.54 -12.00
CA GLY A 287 -31.18 -7.66 -11.14
C GLY A 287 -31.06 -8.97 -11.91
N VAL A 288 -30.02 -9.78 -11.61
CA VAL A 288 -29.78 -11.11 -12.17
C VAL A 288 -29.34 -12.05 -11.04
N LEU A 289 -29.68 -13.34 -11.12
CA LEU A 289 -29.18 -14.41 -10.24
C LEU A 289 -27.82 -14.91 -10.78
N GLU A 290 -26.79 -14.98 -9.94
CA GLU A 290 -25.39 -15.19 -10.36
C GLU A 290 -24.88 -16.61 -10.06
N GLU A 291 -24.15 -17.22 -11.02
CA GLU A 291 -23.26 -18.37 -10.84
C GLU A 291 -21.80 -17.91 -11.10
N GLY A 292 -20.86 -18.38 -10.26
CA GLY A 292 -19.52 -17.79 -10.11
C GLY A 292 -18.37 -18.46 -10.87
N LEU A 293 -17.25 -17.75 -10.97
CA LEU A 293 -15.95 -18.23 -11.49
C LEU A 293 -14.77 -17.67 -10.66
N GLN A 294 -13.74 -18.48 -10.48
CA GLN A 294 -12.47 -18.22 -9.77
C GLN A 294 -11.30 -18.03 -10.76
N THR A 295 -10.21 -17.37 -10.33
CA THR A 295 -8.90 -17.37 -11.01
C THR A 295 -7.73 -17.33 -10.01
N ASP A 296 -6.66 -18.07 -10.31
CA ASP A 296 -5.37 -18.20 -9.61
C ASP A 296 -4.31 -17.20 -10.10
N ASP A 297 -3.30 -16.83 -9.27
CA ASP A 297 -1.88 -16.67 -9.71
C ASP A 297 -0.83 -16.39 -8.60
N ASP A 298 0.42 -16.80 -8.91
CA ASP A 298 1.66 -16.98 -8.12
C ASP A 298 2.38 -15.70 -7.60
N PRO A 299 2.90 -15.66 -6.35
CA PRO A 299 3.70 -14.54 -5.84
C PRO A 299 5.19 -14.90 -5.70
N HIS A 300 6.12 -14.12 -6.26
CA HIS A 300 7.41 -13.76 -5.62
C HIS A 300 8.26 -12.79 -6.47
N SER A 301 8.10 -11.48 -6.24
CA SER A 301 9.09 -10.44 -6.56
C SER A 301 9.32 -9.58 -5.31
N PRO A 302 10.57 -9.31 -4.88
CA PRO A 302 10.87 -8.49 -3.70
C PRO A 302 10.73 -6.99 -3.94
N PHE A 303 10.42 -6.56 -5.18
CA PHE A 303 10.24 -5.15 -5.53
C PHE A 303 8.77 -4.77 -5.49
N ILE A 304 8.48 -3.63 -4.86
CA ILE A 304 7.14 -3.06 -4.79
C ILE A 304 6.80 -2.48 -6.17
N PRO A 305 5.73 -2.94 -6.84
CA PRO A 305 5.30 -2.32 -8.09
C PRO A 305 4.93 -0.85 -7.87
N GLU A 306 5.17 0.01 -8.86
CA GLU A 306 4.88 1.45 -8.77
C GLU A 306 3.41 1.78 -8.43
N GLU A 307 2.50 0.88 -8.76
CA GLU A 307 1.04 1.01 -8.56
C GLU A 307 0.55 0.27 -7.28
N ALA A 308 1.45 -0.13 -6.38
CA ALA A 308 1.11 -0.75 -5.11
C ALA A 308 0.56 0.24 -4.08
N ASP A 309 -0.12 -0.31 -3.06
CA ASP A 309 -0.72 0.45 -1.96
C ASP A 309 -1.84 1.40 -2.42
N VAL A 310 -2.54 1.07 -3.50
CA VAL A 310 -3.68 1.83 -4.03
C VAL A 310 -4.96 1.02 -3.89
N LEU A 311 -6.03 1.65 -3.42
CA LEU A 311 -7.39 1.12 -3.47
C LEU A 311 -8.27 2.10 -4.24
N VAL A 312 -9.02 1.62 -5.22
CA VAL A 312 -9.99 2.41 -5.97
C VAL A 312 -11.37 1.79 -5.78
N ALA A 313 -12.30 2.53 -5.18
CA ALA A 313 -13.70 2.16 -5.10
C ALA A 313 -14.54 3.11 -5.94
N ILE A 314 -15.36 2.57 -6.83
CA ILE A 314 -16.18 3.32 -7.78
C ILE A 314 -17.64 3.02 -7.52
N ALA A 315 -18.48 4.05 -7.61
CA ALA A 315 -19.90 3.96 -7.26
C ALA A 315 -20.71 2.96 -8.08
N THR A 316 -20.27 2.63 -9.29
CA THR A 316 -20.98 1.74 -10.21
C THR A 316 -19.97 0.96 -11.05
N VAL A 317 -20.30 -0.28 -11.42
CA VAL A 317 -19.49 -1.10 -12.34
C VAL A 317 -19.42 -0.45 -13.73
N GLU A 318 -18.44 -0.88 -14.54
CA GLU A 318 -18.23 -0.37 -15.89
C GLU A 318 -19.52 -0.34 -16.74
N ASN A 319 -19.67 0.70 -17.56
CA ASN A 319 -20.79 0.97 -18.47
C ASN A 319 -22.15 1.33 -17.80
N HIS A 320 -22.22 1.46 -16.47
CA HIS A 320 -23.47 1.72 -15.77
C HIS A 320 -23.61 3.11 -15.14
N GLN A 321 -24.86 3.48 -14.85
CA GLN A 321 -25.20 4.72 -14.16
C GLN A 321 -24.99 4.60 -12.65
N SER A 322 -24.76 5.75 -12.00
CA SER A 322 -24.73 5.87 -10.54
C SER A 322 -25.88 6.79 -10.09
N PHE A 323 -26.60 6.40 -9.04
CA PHE A 323 -27.80 7.09 -8.60
C PHE A 323 -27.54 7.99 -7.40
N ARG A 324 -28.25 9.12 -7.41
CA ARG A 324 -28.22 10.11 -6.34
C ARG A 324 -29.62 10.58 -5.99
N HIS A 325 -29.89 10.67 -4.69
CA HIS A 325 -31.06 11.37 -4.19
C HIS A 325 -30.75 12.87 -4.05
N LYS A 326 -31.66 13.72 -4.51
CA LYS A 326 -31.45 15.18 -4.55
C LYS A 326 -31.25 15.80 -3.16
N ILE A 327 -31.76 15.15 -2.12
CA ILE A 327 -31.74 15.64 -0.73
C ILE A 327 -30.74 14.85 0.12
N ASP A 328 -30.72 13.53 -0.03
CA ASP A 328 -29.97 12.65 0.89
C ASP A 328 -28.55 12.33 0.40
N GLY A 329 -28.21 12.71 -0.83
CA GLY A 329 -26.92 12.38 -1.44
C GLY A 329 -26.93 11.07 -2.22
N SER A 330 -25.73 10.63 -2.62
CA SER A 330 -25.52 9.48 -3.50
C SER A 330 -25.59 8.18 -2.72
N TRP A 331 -26.23 7.15 -3.29
CA TRP A 331 -26.34 5.85 -2.63
C TRP A 331 -25.01 5.29 -2.19
N PHE A 332 -24.00 5.35 -3.07
CA PHE A 332 -22.66 4.86 -2.77
C PHE A 332 -21.98 5.66 -1.65
N ILE A 333 -21.91 7.00 -1.76
CA ILE A 333 -21.21 7.82 -0.75
C ILE A 333 -21.88 7.74 0.62
N GLN A 334 -23.21 7.75 0.67
CA GLN A 334 -23.92 7.60 1.93
C GLN A 334 -23.68 6.22 2.56
N SER A 335 -23.69 5.15 1.75
CA SER A 335 -23.35 3.79 2.22
C SER A 335 -21.90 3.72 2.70
N VAL A 336 -20.93 4.31 1.98
CA VAL A 336 -19.53 4.39 2.43
C VAL A 336 -19.42 5.08 3.78
N CYS A 337 -20.05 6.25 3.92
CA CYS A 337 -20.01 7.01 5.18
C CYS A 337 -20.65 6.24 6.34
N GLN A 338 -21.76 5.55 6.10
CA GLN A 338 -22.43 4.73 7.10
C GLN A 338 -21.57 3.52 7.50
N GLN A 339 -21.10 2.74 6.54
CA GLN A 339 -20.31 1.54 6.81
C GLN A 339 -18.96 1.87 7.45
N LEU A 340 -18.34 3.01 7.15
CA LEU A 340 -17.17 3.50 7.89
C LEU A 340 -17.50 3.80 9.36
N LYS A 341 -18.63 4.46 9.63
CA LYS A 341 -19.07 4.74 11.02
C LYS A 341 -19.35 3.47 11.81
N GLU A 342 -19.86 2.42 11.17
CA GLU A 342 -20.18 1.14 11.83
C GLU A 342 -18.97 0.22 11.96
N GLY A 343 -18.13 0.14 10.92
CA GLY A 343 -17.01 -0.80 10.83
C GLY A 343 -15.71 -0.31 11.47
N CYS A 344 -15.37 0.98 11.35
CA CYS A 344 -14.12 1.52 11.91
C CYS A 344 -14.02 1.36 13.45
N PRO A 345 -15.08 1.58 14.26
CA PRO A 345 -15.02 1.35 15.71
C PRO A 345 -14.83 -0.12 16.09
N ARG A 346 -15.13 -1.05 15.17
CA ARG A 346 -14.92 -2.49 15.33
C ARG A 346 -13.55 -2.94 14.82
N SER A 347 -12.69 -2.00 14.43
CA SER A 347 -11.38 -2.26 13.83
C SER A 347 -11.44 -3.11 12.57
N GLU A 348 -12.52 -3.01 11.81
CA GLU A 348 -12.64 -3.69 10.52
C GLU A 348 -11.73 -3.03 9.48
N ASP A 349 -11.13 -3.84 8.62
CA ASP A 349 -10.33 -3.34 7.53
C ASP A 349 -11.21 -2.73 6.42
N ILE A 350 -10.63 -1.82 5.64
CA ILE A 350 -11.35 -1.06 4.61
C ILE A 350 -12.00 -1.98 3.56
N THR A 351 -11.41 -3.13 3.25
CA THR A 351 -11.98 -4.02 2.23
C THR A 351 -13.22 -4.72 2.77
N THR A 352 -13.21 -5.16 4.04
CA THR A 352 -14.40 -5.68 4.72
C THR A 352 -15.52 -4.63 4.75
N ILE A 353 -15.19 -3.38 5.06
CA ILE A 353 -16.14 -2.26 5.05
C ILE A 353 -16.72 -2.07 3.63
N LEU A 354 -15.88 -2.08 2.59
CA LEU A 354 -16.32 -1.90 1.20
C LEU A 354 -17.17 -3.06 0.68
N HIS A 355 -16.96 -4.30 1.16
CA HIS A 355 -17.90 -5.40 0.87
C HIS A 355 -19.29 -5.13 1.45
N ARG A 356 -19.38 -4.55 2.66
CA ARG A 356 -20.68 -4.14 3.21
C ARG A 356 -21.30 -3.00 2.43
N VAL A 357 -20.49 -2.05 1.94
CA VAL A 357 -20.95 -1.00 1.03
C VAL A 357 -21.55 -1.62 -0.23
N ASN A 358 -20.87 -2.58 -0.86
CA ASN A 358 -21.40 -3.28 -2.03
C ASN A 358 -22.75 -3.94 -1.73
N ASN A 359 -22.86 -4.67 -0.61
CA ASN A 359 -24.11 -5.31 -0.21
C ASN A 359 -25.23 -4.27 0.06
N GLU A 360 -24.92 -3.17 0.75
CA GLU A 360 -25.89 -2.11 1.03
C GLU A 360 -26.38 -1.42 -0.25
N VAL A 361 -25.47 -1.08 -1.17
CA VAL A 361 -25.80 -0.46 -2.46
C VAL A 361 -26.63 -1.42 -3.32
N ALA A 362 -26.26 -2.71 -3.37
CA ALA A 362 -27.00 -3.74 -4.11
C ALA A 362 -28.43 -3.93 -3.61
N GLN A 363 -28.70 -3.67 -2.34
CA GLN A 363 -30.04 -3.77 -1.76
C GLN A 363 -30.93 -2.56 -2.06
N LYS A 364 -30.37 -1.41 -2.50
CA LYS A 364 -31.17 -0.21 -2.80
C LYS A 364 -32.00 -0.39 -4.07
N GLU A 365 -33.18 0.23 -4.08
CA GLU A 365 -34.17 0.14 -5.15
C GLU A 365 -34.50 1.53 -5.70
N GLY A 366 -34.32 1.71 -7.01
CA GLY A 366 -34.54 3.02 -7.65
C GLY A 366 -35.98 3.25 -8.06
N CYS A 367 -36.78 2.18 -8.12
CA CYS A 367 -38.20 2.24 -8.44
C CYS A 367 -39.00 1.38 -7.45
N ARG A 368 -39.72 2.03 -6.53
CA ARG A 368 -40.57 1.32 -5.55
C ARG A 368 -41.70 0.53 -6.21
N LEU A 369 -42.19 0.99 -7.36
CA LEU A 369 -43.32 0.37 -8.08
C LEU A 369 -42.89 -0.85 -8.92
N LYS A 370 -41.60 -0.99 -9.22
CA LYS A 370 -41.04 -2.12 -9.99
C LYS A 370 -39.68 -2.50 -9.38
N PRO A 371 -39.66 -3.30 -8.30
CA PRO A 371 -38.42 -3.80 -7.70
C PRO A 371 -37.54 -4.48 -8.76
N GLY A 372 -36.23 -4.25 -8.71
CA GLY A 372 -35.28 -4.81 -9.68
C GLY A 372 -35.13 -4.04 -10.99
N ALA A 373 -36.00 -3.06 -11.29
CA ALA A 373 -35.95 -2.29 -12.54
C ALA A 373 -34.83 -1.23 -12.56
N VAL A 374 -34.39 -0.77 -11.39
CA VAL A 374 -33.30 0.19 -11.24
C VAL A 374 -32.47 -0.22 -10.04
N LYS A 375 -31.36 -0.89 -10.31
CA LYS A 375 -30.38 -1.33 -9.32
C LYS A 375 -29.07 -0.59 -9.48
N GLN A 376 -28.22 -0.68 -8.46
CA GLN A 376 -26.85 -0.19 -8.50
C GLN A 376 -25.95 -1.24 -7.84
N MET A 377 -24.75 -1.43 -8.38
CA MET A 377 -23.70 -2.24 -7.77
C MET A 377 -22.39 -1.47 -7.85
N SER A 378 -21.79 -1.18 -6.70
CA SER A 378 -20.46 -0.61 -6.63
C SER A 378 -19.39 -1.69 -6.82
N GLU A 379 -18.19 -1.26 -7.22
CA GLU A 379 -17.01 -2.13 -7.30
C GLU A 379 -15.81 -1.46 -6.64
N PHE A 380 -14.85 -2.28 -6.21
CA PHE A 380 -13.54 -1.77 -5.83
C PHE A 380 -12.44 -2.72 -6.30
N ARG A 381 -11.27 -2.15 -6.56
CA ARG A 381 -10.03 -2.87 -6.91
C ARG A 381 -8.95 -2.44 -5.92
N SER A 382 -8.17 -3.40 -5.46
CA SER A 382 -7.16 -3.17 -4.42
C SER A 382 -5.81 -3.75 -4.83
N THR A 383 -4.77 -2.92 -4.73
CA THR A 383 -3.36 -3.31 -4.75
C THR A 383 -2.70 -3.06 -3.38
N LEU A 384 -3.51 -2.93 -2.33
CA LEU A 384 -3.03 -2.84 -0.94
C LEU A 384 -2.27 -4.13 -0.58
N ARG A 385 -1.13 -3.96 0.11
CA ARG A 385 -0.25 -5.08 0.50
C ARG A 385 -0.41 -5.47 1.96
N LYS A 386 -1.18 -4.71 2.74
CA LYS A 386 -1.50 -4.93 4.15
C LYS A 386 -2.96 -4.56 4.39
N SER A 387 -3.55 -5.07 5.46
CA SER A 387 -4.87 -4.61 5.91
C SER A 387 -4.80 -3.13 6.28
N LEU A 388 -5.81 -2.37 5.85
CA LEU A 388 -5.94 -0.95 6.18
C LEU A 388 -7.09 -0.79 7.17
N VAL A 389 -6.75 -0.56 8.45
CA VAL A 389 -7.73 -0.32 9.52
C VAL A 389 -7.68 1.16 9.88
N LEU A 390 -8.79 1.87 9.63
CA LEU A 390 -8.92 3.29 9.99
C LEU A 390 -9.53 3.39 11.39
N SER A 391 -8.85 4.08 12.31
CA SER A 391 -9.30 4.22 13.69
C SER A 391 -9.86 5.62 13.94
N PRO A 392 -11.06 5.73 14.54
CA PRO A 392 -11.65 7.03 14.87
C PRO A 392 -10.95 7.71 16.03
N HIS A 393 -11.19 9.01 16.19
CA HIS A 393 -10.81 9.72 17.41
C HIS A 393 -11.60 9.17 18.61
N HIS A 394 -10.93 8.59 19.60
CA HIS A 394 -11.53 8.38 20.91
C HIS A 394 -11.74 9.77 21.54
N LYS A 395 -12.99 10.12 21.86
CA LYS A 395 -13.28 11.29 22.69
C LYS A 395 -13.08 10.93 24.15
#